data_AF-A0A4Y8YDE1-F1
#
_entry.id   AF-A0A4Y8YDE1-F1
#
_cell.length_a   1.000
_cell.length_b   1.000
_cell.length_c   1.000
_cell.angle_alpha   90.00
_cell.angle_beta   90.00
_cell.angle_gamma   90.00
#
_symmetry.space_group_name_H-M   'P 1'
#
loop_
_entity.id
_entity.type
_entity.pdbx_description
1 polymer ?
#
loop_
_entity_poly.entity_id
_entity_poly.type
_entity_poly.pdbx_seq_one_letter_code
_entity_poly.pdbx_strand_id
1 'polypeptide(L)'
;MAEFSGPFDGSPIATQAQWSGMAKRWGLDGVHAVDPSNVSLSVTGSGASTVAVQPGRAFVNGFYYHNGSVKNLAVTANAGSSTRVDLVVLRCDPLSAKAVTAVYKTGGATPPALQQDDDGIWEIPLAQCTVAAGSSVVTAANTADRRWFTDRGAVPSVPGARRPSSRGQLLVEGTSMYVGDGADWRFLGAPVIEDATYTPVWTAGAITINWGSGTLNMGRYQVHGKRVDVMIHLLCGGNPPLYEDPIMVSLPPGLPAATLHRSAGFNWHFTSGNGEGIGIGTGVIYPSTSTAKIARLLYSMTGSTSNSLPPTVYAIRTNEPWNIRTGDILTIDGSYWLA
;
A
#
# COMPACT_ATOMS: atom_id res chain seq x y z
N MET A 1 -11.33 -44.00 0.84
CA MET A 1 -12.47 -43.72 -0.05
C MET A 1 -11.95 -42.81 -1.15
N ALA A 2 -12.14 -43.15 -2.43
CA ALA A 2 -11.49 -42.43 -3.53
C ALA A 2 -12.24 -41.15 -3.96
N GLU A 3 -13.53 -41.05 -3.64
CA GLU A 3 -14.37 -39.90 -3.99
C GLU A 3 -15.36 -39.62 -2.85
N PHE A 4 -15.58 -38.35 -2.52
CA PHE A 4 -16.55 -37.90 -1.52
C PHE A 4 -17.25 -36.65 -2.04
N SER A 5 -18.57 -36.59 -1.88
CA SER A 5 -19.42 -35.46 -2.23
C SER A 5 -20.42 -35.21 -1.10
N GLY A 6 -20.46 -34.00 -0.56
CA GLY A 6 -21.28 -33.63 0.60
C GLY A 6 -20.96 -32.21 1.09
N PRO A 7 -21.75 -31.63 2.02
CA PRO A 7 -22.85 -32.28 2.73
C PRO A 7 -24.16 -32.33 1.91
N PHE A 8 -24.72 -33.54 1.79
CA PHE A 8 -26.11 -33.77 1.37
C PHE A 8 -26.79 -34.64 2.42
N ASP A 9 -28.12 -34.67 2.47
CA ASP A 9 -28.86 -35.49 3.44
C ASP A 9 -28.46 -36.99 3.37
N GLY A 10 -28.12 -37.49 2.17
CA GLY A 10 -27.64 -38.86 1.95
C GLY A 10 -26.11 -39.04 2.05
N SER A 11 -25.34 -37.95 2.23
CA SER A 11 -23.87 -37.97 2.36
C SER A 11 -23.45 -36.84 3.31
N PRO A 12 -23.76 -36.95 4.61
CA PRO A 12 -23.37 -35.96 5.59
C PRO A 12 -21.86 -36.03 5.85
N ILE A 13 -21.31 -34.98 6.45
CA ILE A 13 -19.93 -34.98 6.94
C ILE A 13 -19.87 -35.86 8.18
N ALA A 14 -19.26 -37.03 8.03
CA ALA A 14 -19.23 -38.06 9.08
C ALA A 14 -17.90 -38.08 9.86
N THR A 15 -16.82 -37.53 9.30
CA THR A 15 -15.50 -37.57 9.93
C THR A 15 -14.91 -36.18 10.16
N GLN A 16 -14.03 -36.11 11.17
CA GLN A 16 -13.23 -34.93 11.47
C GLN A 16 -12.37 -34.49 10.27
N ALA A 17 -11.82 -35.45 9.52
CA ALA A 17 -11.00 -35.18 8.33
C ALA A 17 -11.83 -34.58 7.18
N GLN A 18 -13.05 -35.08 6.94
CA GLN A 18 -13.98 -34.49 5.97
C GLN A 18 -14.36 -33.06 6.35
N TRP A 19 -14.66 -32.83 7.63
CA TRP A 19 -14.95 -31.48 8.13
C TRP A 19 -13.75 -30.54 7.95
N SER A 20 -12.59 -30.93 8.48
CA SER A 20 -11.37 -30.11 8.47
C SER A 20 -10.93 -29.80 7.03
N GLY A 21 -10.88 -30.81 6.15
CA GLY A 21 -10.51 -30.61 4.75
C GLY A 21 -11.38 -29.58 4.03
N MET A 22 -12.68 -29.56 4.32
CA MET A 22 -13.59 -28.53 3.79
C MET A 22 -13.40 -27.18 4.49
N ALA A 23 -13.37 -27.16 5.83
CA ALA A 23 -13.29 -25.92 6.62
C ALA A 23 -12.03 -25.10 6.35
N LYS A 24 -10.89 -25.77 6.09
CA LYS A 24 -9.62 -25.13 5.69
C LYS A 24 -9.74 -24.31 4.39
N ARG A 25 -10.75 -24.59 3.54
CA ARG A 25 -11.00 -23.81 2.32
C ARG A 25 -11.78 -22.52 2.56
N TRP A 26 -12.42 -22.38 3.71
CA TRP A 26 -13.26 -21.23 4.05
C TRP A 26 -12.56 -20.19 4.91
N GLY A 27 -11.59 -20.61 5.72
CA GLY A 27 -10.84 -19.72 6.60
C GLY A 27 -9.40 -20.18 6.75
N LEU A 28 -8.50 -19.20 6.91
CA LEU A 28 -7.12 -19.47 7.29
C LEU A 28 -7.04 -19.74 8.79
N ASP A 29 -5.98 -20.43 9.20
CA ASP A 29 -5.68 -20.61 10.61
C ASP A 29 -5.30 -19.28 11.27
N GLY A 30 -5.77 -19.09 12.50
CA GLY A 30 -5.46 -17.89 13.27
C GLY A 30 -6.47 -17.57 14.34
N VAL A 31 -6.11 -16.60 15.17
CA VAL A 31 -6.98 -15.98 16.17
C VAL A 31 -8.01 -15.10 15.46
N HIS A 32 -9.27 -15.23 15.88
CA HIS A 32 -10.37 -14.42 15.38
C HIS A 32 -10.30 -13.01 15.97
N ALA A 33 -9.50 -12.16 15.35
CA ALA A 33 -9.39 -10.75 15.69
C ALA A 33 -8.97 -9.95 14.45
N VAL A 34 -9.50 -8.72 14.37
CA VAL A 34 -9.31 -7.80 13.24
C VAL A 34 -8.11 -6.87 13.43
N ASP A 35 -7.63 -6.73 14.67
CA ASP A 35 -6.59 -5.78 15.08
C ASP A 35 -5.62 -6.47 16.05
N PRO A 36 -4.28 -6.33 15.88
CA PRO A 36 -3.29 -6.82 16.84
C PRO A 36 -3.47 -6.30 18.27
N SER A 37 -4.05 -5.10 18.44
CA SER A 37 -4.36 -4.52 19.76
C SER A 37 -5.48 -5.27 20.48
N ASN A 38 -6.23 -6.13 19.78
CA ASN A 38 -7.23 -6.98 20.39
C ASN A 38 -6.55 -8.02 21.30
N VAL A 39 -7.06 -8.17 22.51
CA VAL A 39 -6.47 -9.05 23.54
C VAL A 39 -6.91 -10.52 23.41
N SER A 40 -7.76 -10.88 22.45
CA SER A 40 -8.24 -12.25 22.22
C SER A 40 -7.08 -13.23 22.07
N LEU A 41 -7.03 -14.25 22.94
CA LEU A 41 -5.95 -15.25 22.99
C LEU A 41 -4.53 -14.66 23.11
N SER A 42 -4.39 -13.40 23.51
CA SER A 42 -3.09 -12.83 23.83
C SER A 42 -2.51 -13.54 25.06
N VAL A 43 -1.19 -13.65 25.08
CA VAL A 43 -0.46 -14.31 26.17
C VAL A 43 0.35 -13.26 26.90
N THR A 44 0.35 -13.31 28.23
CA THR A 44 1.16 -12.43 29.05
C THR A 44 1.79 -13.22 30.19
N GLY A 45 3.10 -13.04 30.39
CA GLY A 45 3.78 -13.56 31.58
C GLY A 45 3.23 -12.93 32.85
N SER A 46 2.85 -13.77 33.83
CA SER A 46 2.23 -13.32 35.07
C SER A 46 3.24 -12.74 36.08
N GLY A 47 4.55 -12.83 35.80
CA GLY A 47 5.59 -12.59 36.79
C GLY A 47 5.74 -13.74 37.81
N ALA A 48 5.04 -14.85 37.60
CA ALA A 48 5.18 -16.10 38.35
C ALA A 48 5.55 -17.25 37.40
N SER A 49 5.48 -18.49 37.89
CA SER A 49 5.75 -19.72 37.13
C SER A 49 4.64 -20.09 36.15
N THR A 50 3.90 -19.11 35.65
CA THR A 50 2.78 -19.29 34.72
C THR A 50 2.73 -18.19 33.67
N VAL A 51 2.12 -18.50 32.54
CA VAL A 51 1.71 -17.52 31.53
C VAL A 51 0.19 -17.56 31.39
N ALA A 52 -0.43 -16.38 31.29
CA ALA A 52 -1.87 -16.24 31.20
C ALA A 52 -2.28 -16.05 29.74
N VAL A 53 -3.16 -16.92 29.23
CA VAL A 53 -3.78 -16.81 27.91
C VAL A 53 -5.18 -16.22 28.10
N GLN A 54 -5.46 -15.09 27.46
CA GLN A 54 -6.76 -14.43 27.55
C GLN A 54 -7.89 -15.26 26.89
N PRO A 55 -9.16 -15.01 27.25
CA PRO A 55 -10.30 -15.56 26.52
C PRO A 55 -10.24 -15.21 25.03
N GLY A 56 -10.84 -16.04 24.18
CA GLY A 56 -10.88 -15.77 22.75
C GLY A 56 -11.26 -16.98 21.90
N ARG A 57 -11.08 -16.83 20.58
CA ARG A 57 -11.49 -17.81 19.56
C ARG A 57 -10.45 -17.90 18.46
N ALA A 58 -10.30 -19.07 17.86
CA ALA A 58 -9.37 -19.29 16.75
C ALA A 58 -9.84 -20.44 15.85
N PHE A 59 -9.31 -20.47 14.63
CA PHE A 59 -9.25 -21.67 13.80
C PHE A 59 -7.84 -22.24 13.79
N VAL A 60 -7.73 -23.55 13.93
CA VAL A 60 -6.48 -24.31 13.84
C VAL A 60 -6.74 -25.57 13.03
N ASN A 61 -6.11 -25.68 11.87
CA ASN A 61 -6.27 -26.78 10.93
C ASN A 61 -7.75 -27.05 10.56
N GLY A 62 -8.55 -25.99 10.38
CA GLY A 62 -9.99 -26.12 10.11
C GLY A 62 -10.87 -26.49 11.31
N PHE A 63 -10.30 -26.62 12.51
CA PHE A 63 -11.04 -26.85 13.75
C PHE A 63 -11.18 -25.57 14.57
N TYR A 64 -12.34 -25.40 15.19
CA TYR A 64 -12.66 -24.24 16.01
C TYR A 64 -12.15 -24.42 17.44
N TYR A 65 -11.52 -23.37 17.98
CA TYR A 65 -11.13 -23.25 19.37
C TYR A 65 -11.88 -22.10 20.04
N HIS A 66 -12.35 -22.33 21.26
CA HIS A 66 -12.91 -21.29 22.11
C HIS A 66 -12.40 -21.43 23.54
N ASN A 67 -11.90 -20.32 24.08
CA ASN A 67 -11.56 -20.17 25.48
C ASN A 67 -12.42 -19.08 26.11
N GLY A 68 -13.23 -19.42 27.11
CA GLY A 68 -14.18 -18.49 27.74
C GLY A 68 -13.62 -17.71 28.94
N SER A 69 -12.48 -18.12 29.48
CA SER A 69 -11.86 -17.53 30.68
C SER A 69 -10.34 -17.49 30.54
N VAL A 70 -9.65 -16.74 31.41
CA VAL A 70 -8.18 -16.71 31.41
C VAL A 70 -7.65 -18.11 31.72
N LYS A 71 -6.82 -18.65 30.84
CA LYS A 71 -6.18 -19.96 30.99
C LYS A 71 -4.72 -19.79 31.39
N ASN A 72 -4.37 -20.27 32.57
CA ASN A 72 -2.98 -20.25 33.04
C ASN A 72 -2.27 -21.52 32.58
N LEU A 73 -1.12 -21.37 31.92
CA LEU A 73 -0.24 -22.46 31.55
C LEU A 73 1.02 -22.42 32.42
N ALA A 74 1.40 -23.56 32.99
CA ALA A 74 2.59 -23.65 33.82
C ALA A 74 3.85 -23.52 32.96
N VAL A 75 4.80 -22.71 33.43
CA VAL A 75 6.13 -22.58 32.84
C VAL A 75 7.03 -23.64 33.44
N THR A 76 7.57 -24.52 32.62
CA THR A 76 8.57 -25.49 33.05
C THR A 76 9.84 -24.75 33.47
N ALA A 77 10.39 -25.06 34.64
CA ALA A 77 11.64 -24.45 35.10
C ALA A 77 12.79 -24.68 34.09
N ASN A 78 13.60 -23.66 33.87
CA ASN A 78 14.83 -23.76 33.08
C ASN A 78 15.99 -24.15 34.00
N ALA A 79 16.28 -25.45 34.07
CA ALA A 79 17.41 -25.98 34.85
C ALA A 79 18.78 -25.78 34.16
N GLY A 80 18.81 -25.20 32.95
CA GLY A 80 20.04 -24.94 32.21
C GLY A 80 20.78 -23.69 32.70
N SER A 81 22.02 -23.54 32.24
CA SER A 81 22.90 -22.40 32.52
C SER A 81 22.70 -21.21 31.58
N SER A 82 21.89 -21.36 30.53
CA SER A 82 21.61 -20.33 29.52
C SER A 82 20.12 -20.05 29.41
N THR A 83 19.79 -18.86 28.92
CA THR A 83 18.40 -18.48 28.59
C THR A 83 17.78 -19.44 27.59
N ARG A 84 16.52 -19.81 27.82
CA ARG A 84 15.72 -20.68 26.98
C ARG A 84 14.56 -19.90 26.35
N VAL A 85 14.26 -20.19 25.09
CA VAL A 85 13.15 -19.60 24.37
C VAL A 85 12.08 -20.66 24.15
N ASP A 86 10.92 -20.44 24.76
CA ASP A 86 9.76 -21.33 24.74
C ASP A 86 8.64 -20.74 23.85
N LEU A 87 7.64 -21.55 23.51
CA LEU A 87 6.45 -21.12 22.78
C LEU A 87 5.17 -21.47 23.54
N VAL A 88 4.17 -20.59 23.45
CA VAL A 88 2.77 -20.91 23.71
C VAL A 88 2.09 -21.09 22.37
N VAL A 89 1.46 -22.24 22.15
CA VAL A 89 0.83 -22.62 20.89
C VAL A 89 -0.62 -23.01 21.11
N LEU A 90 -1.46 -22.87 20.08
CA LEU A 90 -2.65 -23.69 19.97
C LEU A 90 -2.30 -24.94 19.18
N ARG A 91 -2.56 -26.11 19.76
CA ARG A 91 -2.30 -27.42 19.18
C ARG A 91 -3.63 -28.07 18.83
N CYS A 92 -3.84 -28.34 17.55
CA CYS A 92 -4.82 -29.30 17.08
C CYS A 92 -4.19 -30.69 17.10
N ASP A 93 -4.83 -31.62 17.80
CA ASP A 93 -4.50 -33.04 17.76
C ASP A 93 -5.77 -33.82 17.42
N PRO A 94 -5.99 -34.14 16.13
CA PRO A 94 -7.21 -34.82 15.66
C PRO A 94 -7.17 -36.34 15.93
N LEU A 95 -6.02 -36.89 16.32
CA LEU A 95 -5.80 -38.33 16.50
C LEU A 95 -6.02 -38.75 17.95
N SER A 96 -5.23 -38.19 18.88
CA SER A 96 -5.21 -38.63 20.27
C SER A 96 -6.17 -37.81 21.14
N ALA A 97 -6.00 -36.48 21.18
CA ALA A 97 -6.83 -35.61 21.99
C ALA A 97 -8.21 -35.30 21.38
N LYS A 98 -8.31 -35.33 20.04
CA LYS A 98 -9.50 -34.90 19.27
C LYS A 98 -9.97 -33.49 19.64
N ALA A 99 -9.02 -32.59 19.86
CA ALA A 99 -9.27 -31.24 20.36
C ALA A 99 -8.21 -30.24 19.90
N VAL A 100 -8.58 -28.96 19.91
CA VAL A 100 -7.63 -27.85 19.88
C VAL A 100 -7.39 -27.37 21.30
N THR A 101 -6.13 -27.28 21.72
CA THR A 101 -5.76 -26.90 23.09
C THR A 101 -4.60 -25.91 23.11
N ALA A 102 -4.65 -24.93 24.02
CA ALA A 102 -3.50 -24.09 24.31
C ALA A 102 -2.46 -24.86 25.15
N VAL A 103 -1.21 -24.90 24.69
CA VAL A 103 -0.10 -25.69 25.23
C VAL A 103 1.15 -24.82 25.40
N TYR A 104 1.86 -25.02 26.52
CA TYR A 104 3.20 -24.47 26.73
C TYR A 104 4.24 -25.47 26.21
N LYS A 105 5.11 -25.03 25.30
CA LYS A 105 6.09 -25.86 24.60
C LYS A 105 7.49 -25.36 24.92
N THR A 106 8.26 -26.17 25.62
CA THR A 106 9.65 -25.84 25.99
C THR A 106 10.57 -25.91 24.77
N GLY A 107 11.49 -24.95 24.65
CA GLY A 107 12.51 -24.93 23.60
C GLY A 107 13.94 -25.05 24.12
N GLY A 108 14.86 -24.34 23.46
CA GLY A 108 16.28 -24.31 23.77
C GLY A 108 16.82 -22.90 23.61
N ALA A 109 18.02 -22.75 23.03
CA ALA A 109 18.55 -21.43 22.66
C ALA A 109 17.66 -20.70 21.62
N THR A 110 16.91 -21.46 20.83
CA THR A 110 15.91 -20.99 19.86
C THR A 110 14.52 -21.55 20.22
N PRO A 111 13.43 -20.91 19.77
CA PRO A 111 12.09 -21.44 19.96
C PRO A 111 11.97 -22.85 19.32
N PRO A 112 11.17 -23.76 19.91
CA PRO A 112 10.91 -25.05 19.29
C PRO A 112 10.14 -24.86 17.97
N ALA A 113 10.36 -25.75 17.00
CA ALA A 113 9.62 -25.71 15.74
C ALA A 113 8.13 -26.01 15.96
N LEU A 114 7.25 -25.39 15.17
CA LEU A 114 5.83 -25.73 15.13
C LEU A 114 5.64 -27.08 14.44
N GLN A 115 4.73 -27.90 14.95
CA GLN A 115 4.27 -29.08 14.23
C GLN A 115 3.23 -28.66 13.19
N GLN A 116 3.42 -29.10 11.95
CA GLN A 116 2.56 -28.74 10.82
C GLN A 116 2.26 -30.01 10.00
N ASP A 117 1.76 -31.04 10.67
CA ASP A 117 1.31 -32.28 10.03
C ASP A 117 -0.20 -32.21 9.81
N ASP A 118 -0.61 -32.23 8.54
CA ASP A 118 -1.97 -31.90 8.13
C ASP A 118 -3.01 -32.96 8.57
N ASP A 119 -2.57 -34.22 8.65
CA ASP A 119 -3.34 -35.38 9.12
C ASP A 119 -3.02 -35.74 10.60
N GLY A 120 -2.03 -35.07 11.18
CA GLY A 120 -1.52 -35.30 12.53
C GLY A 120 -1.61 -34.05 13.41
N ILE A 121 -0.55 -33.80 14.17
CA ILE A 121 -0.50 -32.62 15.05
C ILE A 121 -0.20 -31.37 14.23
N TRP A 122 -1.08 -30.37 14.37
CA TRP A 122 -0.93 -29.06 13.76
C TRP A 122 -0.94 -27.95 14.82
N GLU A 123 0.01 -27.03 14.75
CA GLU A 123 0.23 -25.99 15.75
C GLU A 123 0.30 -24.61 15.10
N ILE A 124 -0.34 -23.63 15.74
CA ILE A 124 -0.12 -22.20 15.47
C ILE A 124 0.44 -21.49 16.70
N PRO A 125 1.33 -20.49 16.53
CA PRO A 125 1.92 -19.79 17.65
C PRO A 125 0.96 -18.73 18.23
N LEU A 126 0.99 -18.56 19.54
CA LEU A 126 0.37 -17.42 20.24
C LEU A 126 1.44 -16.46 20.78
N ALA A 127 2.47 -16.99 21.44
CA ALA A 127 3.54 -16.15 21.97
C ALA A 127 4.87 -16.92 22.13
N GLN A 128 5.95 -16.16 22.17
CA GLN A 128 7.27 -16.63 22.54
C GLN A 128 7.62 -16.16 23.95
N CYS A 129 8.07 -17.05 24.80
CA CYS A 129 8.41 -16.78 26.20
C CYS A 129 9.90 -16.98 26.42
N THR A 130 10.58 -15.96 26.94
CA THR A 130 12.01 -16.03 27.28
C THR A 130 12.16 -16.37 28.76
N VAL A 131 12.78 -17.51 29.07
CA VAL A 131 12.99 -18.02 30.42
C VAL A 131 14.48 -17.97 30.76
N ALA A 132 14.85 -17.15 31.75
CA ALA A 132 16.24 -17.04 32.21
C ALA A 132 16.77 -18.37 32.78
N ALA A 133 18.10 -18.53 32.78
CA ALA A 133 18.77 -19.66 33.42
C ALA A 133 18.38 -19.77 34.90
N GLY A 134 18.10 -20.99 35.38
CA GLY A 134 17.68 -21.25 36.76
C GLY A 134 16.31 -20.68 37.15
N SER A 135 15.53 -20.14 36.21
CA SER A 135 14.24 -19.50 36.48
C SER A 135 13.07 -20.33 35.96
N SER A 136 11.89 -20.15 36.56
CA SER A 136 10.60 -20.57 36.01
C SER A 136 9.68 -19.38 35.73
N VAL A 137 10.14 -18.15 35.96
CA VAL A 137 9.32 -16.95 35.89
C VAL A 137 9.38 -16.33 34.51
N VAL A 138 8.20 -16.05 33.94
CA VAL A 138 8.04 -15.27 32.70
C VAL A 138 7.29 -13.99 33.04
N THR A 139 7.91 -12.85 32.73
CA THR A 139 7.30 -11.52 32.86
C THR A 139 6.65 -11.11 31.54
N ALA A 140 5.80 -10.08 31.57
CA ALA A 140 5.24 -9.49 30.36
C ALA A 140 6.35 -9.02 29.37
N ALA A 141 7.44 -8.45 29.87
CA ALA A 141 8.57 -8.02 29.04
C ALA A 141 9.31 -9.18 28.36
N ASN A 142 9.26 -10.38 28.94
CA ASN A 142 9.84 -11.59 28.37
C ASN A 142 8.84 -12.38 27.49
N THR A 143 7.68 -11.79 27.19
CA THR A 143 6.64 -12.40 26.35
C THR A 143 6.51 -11.60 25.05
N ALA A 144 6.81 -12.22 23.91
CA ALA A 144 6.63 -11.62 22.60
C ALA A 144 5.41 -12.22 21.90
N ASP A 145 4.50 -11.37 21.41
CA ASP A 145 3.33 -11.79 20.65
C ASP A 145 3.74 -12.43 19.33
N ARG A 146 3.15 -13.58 19.01
CA ARG A 146 3.40 -14.34 17.77
C ARG A 146 2.09 -14.80 17.12
N ARG A 147 0.93 -14.27 17.53
CA ARG A 147 -0.38 -14.69 17.03
C ARG A 147 -0.46 -14.52 15.52
N TRP A 148 -0.92 -15.58 14.86
CA TRP A 148 -1.49 -15.46 13.52
C TRP A 148 -2.93 -14.99 13.67
N PHE A 149 -3.34 -14.04 12.84
CA PHE A 149 -4.71 -13.55 12.82
C PHE A 149 -5.41 -14.06 11.58
N THR A 150 -6.68 -14.41 11.76
CA THR A 150 -7.59 -14.72 10.67
C THR A 150 -8.84 -13.90 10.88
N ASP A 151 -9.33 -13.32 9.78
CA ASP A 151 -10.54 -12.51 9.78
C ASP A 151 -11.31 -12.80 8.48
N ARG A 152 -12.41 -12.07 8.31
CA ARG A 152 -13.27 -12.14 7.15
C ARG A 152 -12.48 -11.84 5.88
N GLY A 153 -12.81 -12.57 4.80
CA GLY A 153 -12.32 -12.26 3.46
C GLY A 153 -12.75 -10.87 2.99
N ALA A 154 -12.31 -10.49 1.78
CA ALA A 154 -12.68 -9.21 1.19
C ALA A 154 -14.22 -9.08 1.10
N VAL A 155 -14.75 -7.93 1.52
CA VAL A 155 -16.19 -7.68 1.58
C VAL A 155 -16.63 -6.95 0.31
N PRO A 156 -17.49 -7.53 -0.54
CA PRO A 156 -18.06 -6.82 -1.66
C PRO A 156 -19.06 -5.75 -1.18
N SER A 157 -19.11 -4.61 -1.87
CA SER A 157 -20.01 -3.49 -1.58
C SER A 157 -20.43 -2.73 -2.85
N VAL A 158 -21.44 -1.87 -2.70
CA VAL A 158 -21.93 -0.95 -3.75
C VAL A 158 -21.72 0.51 -3.32
N PRO A 159 -21.43 1.43 -4.26
CA PRO A 159 -21.25 2.85 -3.95
C PRO A 159 -22.42 3.42 -3.15
N GLY A 160 -22.12 4.15 -2.06
CA GLY A 160 -23.12 4.78 -1.20
C GLY A 160 -23.76 3.88 -0.13
N ALA A 161 -23.48 2.57 -0.12
CA ALA A 161 -23.99 1.64 0.90
C ALA A 161 -22.87 0.80 1.55
N ARG A 162 -21.73 1.44 1.84
CA ARG A 162 -20.61 0.79 2.52
C ARG A 162 -20.98 0.48 3.97
N ARG A 163 -20.57 -0.70 4.44
CA ARG A 163 -20.66 -1.06 5.87
C ARG A 163 -19.75 -0.14 6.69
N PRO A 164 -19.95 -0.01 8.01
CA PRO A 164 -18.99 0.66 8.88
C PRO A 164 -17.57 0.09 8.69
N SER A 165 -16.59 0.98 8.62
CA SER A 165 -15.20 0.60 8.41
C SER A 165 -14.65 -0.17 9.61
N SER A 166 -13.93 -1.26 9.33
CA SER A 166 -13.21 -2.05 10.33
C SER A 166 -11.73 -2.05 9.97
N ARG A 167 -10.85 -1.86 10.96
CA ARG A 167 -9.40 -1.77 10.69
C ARG A 167 -8.92 -3.05 9.98
N GLY A 168 -8.18 -2.89 8.89
CA GLY A 168 -7.54 -3.98 8.16
C GLY A 168 -8.48 -4.76 7.22
N GLN A 169 -9.80 -4.56 7.31
CA GLN A 169 -10.75 -5.21 6.42
C GLN A 169 -10.56 -4.69 4.99
N LEU A 170 -10.47 -5.62 4.03
CA LEU A 170 -10.53 -5.29 2.61
C LEU A 170 -11.98 -5.18 2.15
N LEU A 171 -12.26 -4.16 1.35
CA LEU A 171 -13.55 -3.99 0.68
C LEU A 171 -13.33 -3.86 -0.81
N VAL A 172 -14.20 -4.52 -1.59
CA VAL A 172 -14.22 -4.44 -3.05
C VAL A 172 -15.55 -3.80 -3.46
N GLU A 173 -15.47 -2.71 -4.21
CA GLU A 173 -16.63 -2.00 -4.74
C GLU A 173 -16.51 -1.93 -6.26
N GLY A 174 -17.30 -2.73 -6.97
CA GLY A 174 -17.08 -2.99 -8.38
C GLY A 174 -15.68 -3.60 -8.60
N THR A 175 -14.78 -2.82 -9.18
CA THR A 175 -13.38 -3.19 -9.37
C THR A 175 -12.41 -2.45 -8.43
N SER A 176 -12.90 -1.49 -7.65
CA SER A 176 -12.07 -0.71 -6.72
C SER A 176 -11.85 -1.45 -5.42
N MET A 177 -10.66 -1.31 -4.84
CA MET A 177 -10.22 -1.86 -3.57
C MET A 177 -10.06 -0.75 -2.54
N TYR A 178 -10.51 -1.04 -1.33
CA TYR A 178 -10.41 -0.18 -0.16
C TYR A 178 -9.93 -0.98 1.05
N VAL A 179 -9.32 -0.29 2.01
CA VAL A 179 -9.00 -0.81 3.34
C VAL A 179 -9.68 0.03 4.40
N GLY A 180 -10.28 -0.61 5.39
CA GLY A 180 -10.82 0.09 6.54
C GLY A 180 -9.72 0.50 7.52
N ASP A 181 -9.81 1.70 8.08
CA ASP A 181 -8.96 2.16 9.18
C ASP A 181 -9.66 2.11 10.55
N GLY A 182 -10.95 1.71 10.57
CA GLY A 182 -11.81 1.68 11.75
C GLY A 182 -12.74 2.90 11.89
N ALA A 183 -12.52 3.96 11.11
CA ALA A 183 -13.39 5.13 11.03
C ALA A 183 -13.99 5.27 9.62
N ASP A 184 -13.16 5.17 8.60
CA ASP A 184 -13.53 5.34 7.18
C ASP A 184 -12.89 4.26 6.29
N TRP A 185 -13.38 4.18 5.04
CA TRP A 185 -12.77 3.35 3.99
C TRP A 185 -11.74 4.16 3.22
N ARG A 186 -10.50 3.71 3.23
CA ARG A 186 -9.39 4.31 2.48
C ARG A 186 -9.22 3.58 1.16
N PHE A 187 -9.21 4.33 0.06
CA PHE A 187 -8.95 3.77 -1.26
C PHE A 187 -7.53 3.20 -1.33
N LEU A 188 -7.40 1.99 -1.90
CA LEU A 188 -6.12 1.33 -2.13
C LEU A 188 -5.73 1.30 -3.62
N GLY A 189 -6.71 1.16 -4.50
CA GLY A 189 -6.46 1.05 -5.93
C GLY A 189 -7.64 0.46 -6.68
N ALA A 190 -7.60 0.51 -7.99
CA ALA A 190 -8.53 -0.16 -8.88
C ALA A 190 -7.72 -0.69 -10.07
N PRO A 191 -8.17 -1.72 -10.81
CA PRO A 191 -7.47 -2.20 -12.01
C PRO A 191 -7.43 -1.14 -13.12
N VAL A 192 -8.13 -0.03 -12.93
CA VAL A 192 -8.01 1.20 -13.70
C VAL A 192 -7.70 2.33 -12.72
N ILE A 193 -6.52 2.95 -12.82
CA ILE A 193 -6.39 4.37 -12.47
C ILE A 193 -6.95 5.09 -13.69
N GLU A 194 -7.92 5.99 -13.52
CA GLU A 194 -8.34 6.87 -14.61
C GLU A 194 -7.09 7.65 -15.04
N ASP A 195 -6.44 7.20 -16.12
CA ASP A 195 -5.64 8.05 -16.97
C ASP A 195 -6.57 9.18 -17.41
N ALA A 196 -6.66 10.21 -16.56
CA ALA A 196 -7.54 11.31 -16.79
C ALA A 196 -6.82 12.23 -17.76
N THR A 197 -7.55 12.66 -18.78
CA THR A 197 -7.05 13.65 -19.71
C THR A 197 -7.55 15.03 -19.30
N TYR A 198 -6.76 16.04 -19.59
CA TYR A 198 -7.17 17.42 -19.52
C TYR A 198 -6.58 18.17 -20.71
N THR A 199 -7.15 19.32 -21.05
CA THR A 199 -6.57 20.22 -22.05
C THR A 199 -5.68 21.23 -21.34
N PRO A 200 -4.34 21.16 -21.51
CA PRO A 200 -3.43 22.09 -20.87
C PRO A 200 -3.65 23.51 -21.39
N VAL A 201 -3.61 24.51 -20.52
CA VAL A 201 -3.68 25.92 -20.88
C VAL A 201 -2.27 26.48 -20.89
N TRP A 202 -1.79 26.84 -22.08
CA TRP A 202 -0.49 27.47 -22.29
C TRP A 202 -0.63 28.98 -22.20
N THR A 203 0.22 29.63 -21.43
CA THR A 203 0.20 31.09 -21.27
C THR A 203 1.61 31.66 -21.28
N ALA A 204 1.76 32.85 -21.83
CA ALA A 204 2.92 33.71 -21.58
C ALA A 204 2.43 34.89 -20.74
N GLY A 205 2.88 34.96 -19.49
CA GLY A 205 2.36 35.92 -18.53
C GLY A 205 0.85 35.74 -18.33
N ALA A 206 0.08 36.79 -18.59
CA ALA A 206 -1.38 36.77 -18.51
C ALA A 206 -2.07 36.33 -19.82
N ILE A 207 -1.33 36.17 -20.92
CA ILE A 207 -1.90 35.93 -22.25
C ILE A 207 -1.93 34.43 -22.55
N THR A 208 -3.08 33.92 -22.98
CA THR A 208 -3.22 32.55 -23.45
C THR A 208 -2.64 32.38 -24.86
N ILE A 209 -1.78 31.39 -25.04
CA ILE A 209 -1.13 31.08 -26.30
C ILE A 209 -2.09 30.26 -27.17
N ASN A 210 -2.30 30.70 -28.41
CA ASN A 210 -3.01 29.93 -29.44
C ASN A 210 -1.99 29.23 -30.35
N TRP A 211 -2.07 27.91 -30.42
CA TRP A 211 -1.16 27.06 -31.19
C TRP A 211 -1.61 26.81 -32.63
N GLY A 212 -2.70 27.44 -33.08
CA GLY A 212 -3.23 27.30 -34.43
C GLY A 212 -4.21 26.14 -34.61
N SER A 213 -4.87 26.12 -35.77
CA SER A 213 -5.82 25.05 -36.14
C SER A 213 -5.11 23.70 -36.30
N GLY A 214 -5.76 22.61 -35.92
CA GLY A 214 -5.19 21.26 -36.01
C GLY A 214 -4.16 20.90 -34.93
N THR A 215 -3.99 21.75 -33.92
CA THR A 215 -3.13 21.47 -32.75
C THR A 215 -3.66 20.28 -31.96
N LEU A 216 -2.78 19.34 -31.60
CA LEU A 216 -3.05 18.36 -30.54
C LEU A 216 -2.46 18.87 -29.23
N ASN A 217 -3.30 19.24 -28.27
CA ASN A 217 -2.87 19.74 -26.96
C ASN A 217 -3.55 18.91 -25.86
N MET A 218 -2.79 17.96 -25.30
CA MET A 218 -3.31 16.94 -24.40
C MET A 218 -2.41 16.79 -23.19
N GLY A 219 -3.01 16.81 -22.01
CA GLY A 219 -2.38 16.41 -20.76
C GLY A 219 -3.00 15.12 -20.26
N ARG A 220 -2.19 14.24 -19.70
CA ARG A 220 -2.59 13.01 -19.02
C ARG A 220 -1.94 12.97 -17.65
N TYR A 221 -2.66 12.51 -16.63
CA TYR A 221 -2.12 12.47 -15.28
C TYR A 221 -2.65 11.30 -14.46
N GLN A 222 -1.89 10.96 -13.41
CA GLN A 222 -2.25 9.98 -12.40
C GLN A 222 -1.94 10.55 -11.01
N VAL A 223 -2.76 10.18 -10.02
CA VAL A 223 -2.61 10.63 -8.63
C VAL A 223 -2.34 9.45 -7.72
N HIS A 224 -1.21 9.50 -7.01
CA HIS A 224 -0.75 8.52 -6.05
C HIS A 224 -0.61 9.19 -4.68
N GLY A 225 -1.69 9.18 -3.89
CA GLY A 225 -1.73 9.88 -2.60
C GLY A 225 -1.56 11.39 -2.77
N LYS A 226 -0.45 11.95 -2.30
CA LYS A 226 -0.11 13.38 -2.47
C LYS A 226 0.77 13.67 -3.70
N ARG A 227 1.16 12.65 -4.46
CA ARG A 227 1.99 12.80 -5.66
C ARG A 227 1.11 12.75 -6.90
N VAL A 228 1.37 13.64 -7.86
CA VAL A 228 0.74 13.65 -9.18
C VAL A 228 1.81 13.46 -10.23
N ASP A 229 1.66 12.44 -11.06
CA ASP A 229 2.50 12.19 -12.23
C ASP A 229 1.77 12.72 -13.46
N VAL A 230 2.45 13.50 -14.31
CA VAL A 230 1.84 14.24 -15.43
C VAL A 230 2.67 14.06 -16.69
N MET A 231 1.98 13.88 -17.80
CA MET A 231 2.50 14.02 -19.15
C MET A 231 1.69 15.08 -19.91
N ILE A 232 2.35 15.97 -20.63
CA ILE A 232 1.76 16.95 -21.53
C ILE A 232 2.36 16.72 -22.91
N HIS A 233 1.51 16.68 -23.93
CA HIS A 233 1.88 16.56 -25.32
C HIS A 233 1.22 17.68 -26.13
N LEU A 234 2.06 18.44 -26.80
CA LEU A 234 1.67 19.50 -27.71
C LEU A 234 2.25 19.22 -29.10
N LEU A 235 1.38 19.03 -30.10
CA LEU A 235 1.72 19.13 -31.52
C LEU A 235 1.21 20.48 -32.02
N CYS A 236 2.11 21.36 -32.43
CA CYS A 236 1.77 22.72 -32.84
C CYS A 236 1.07 22.73 -34.20
N GLY A 237 -0.12 23.34 -34.29
CA GLY A 237 -0.86 23.54 -35.55
C GLY A 237 -0.41 24.78 -36.34
N GLY A 238 0.32 25.69 -35.69
CA GLY A 238 0.69 27.00 -36.22
C GLY A 238 1.80 27.64 -35.40
N ASN A 239 2.40 28.69 -35.96
CA ASN A 239 3.41 29.48 -35.27
C ASN A 239 2.72 30.48 -34.31
N PRO A 240 2.99 30.44 -33.00
CA PRO A 240 2.43 31.42 -32.07
C PRO A 240 2.99 32.84 -32.31
N PRO A 241 2.23 33.90 -31.98
CA PRO A 241 2.73 35.27 -31.96
C PRO A 241 3.89 35.46 -30.99
N LEU A 242 4.55 36.61 -31.08
CA LEU A 242 5.61 37.03 -30.17
C LEU A 242 5.08 37.19 -28.74
N TYR A 243 5.73 36.52 -27.78
CA TYR A 243 5.49 36.76 -26.36
C TYR A 243 6.81 37.09 -25.63
N GLU A 244 6.76 38.10 -24.75
CA GLU A 244 7.89 38.59 -23.95
C GLU A 244 7.98 37.94 -22.57
N ASP A 245 6.92 37.24 -22.16
CA ASP A 245 6.84 36.58 -20.87
C ASP A 245 7.21 35.08 -21.00
N PRO A 246 7.78 34.48 -19.94
CA PRO A 246 8.05 33.05 -19.91
C PRO A 246 6.81 32.21 -20.19
N ILE A 247 6.99 31.16 -21.00
CA ILE A 247 5.94 30.17 -21.24
C ILE A 247 5.62 29.41 -19.95
N MET A 248 4.34 29.25 -19.69
CA MET A 248 3.77 28.47 -18.61
C MET A 248 2.72 27.52 -19.16
N VAL A 249 2.51 26.40 -18.47
CA VAL A 249 1.44 25.45 -18.82
C VAL A 249 0.72 24.99 -17.56
N SER A 250 -0.61 24.90 -17.62
CA SER A 250 -1.43 24.48 -16.49
C SER A 250 -1.16 23.03 -16.07
N LEU A 251 -1.19 22.81 -14.77
CA LEU A 251 -1.31 21.48 -14.15
C LEU A 251 -2.77 20.99 -14.25
N PRO A 252 -3.02 19.70 -13.98
CA PRO A 252 -4.37 19.15 -13.89
C PRO A 252 -5.31 20.01 -13.01
N PRO A 253 -6.55 20.30 -13.45
CA PRO A 253 -7.50 21.09 -12.68
C PRO A 253 -7.79 20.50 -11.29
N GLY A 254 -7.88 21.36 -10.27
CA GLY A 254 -8.17 20.94 -8.89
C GLY A 254 -7.01 20.26 -8.15
N LEU A 255 -5.83 20.15 -8.78
CA LEU A 255 -4.64 19.53 -8.22
C LEU A 255 -3.49 20.55 -8.13
N PRO A 256 -3.55 21.54 -7.22
CA PRO A 256 -2.50 22.54 -7.08
C PRO A 256 -1.25 21.95 -6.43
N ALA A 257 -0.09 22.41 -6.87
CA ALA A 257 1.20 22.05 -6.31
C ALA A 257 1.44 22.65 -4.91
N ALA A 258 2.29 22.00 -4.14
CA ALA A 258 2.71 22.43 -2.81
C ALA A 258 3.29 23.84 -2.80
N THR A 259 3.01 24.59 -1.73
CA THR A 259 3.36 26.02 -1.62
C THR A 259 4.75 26.27 -1.04
N LEU A 260 5.31 25.29 -0.32
CA LEU A 260 6.51 25.47 0.51
C LEU A 260 7.83 25.37 -0.28
N HIS A 261 7.84 24.64 -1.40
CA HIS A 261 9.07 24.36 -2.13
C HIS A 261 8.87 24.47 -3.63
N ARG A 262 9.94 24.88 -4.33
CA ARG A 262 10.01 24.77 -5.79
C ARG A 262 10.08 23.30 -6.17
N SER A 263 9.31 22.90 -7.19
CA SER A 263 9.39 21.55 -7.75
C SER A 263 10.01 21.63 -9.14
N ALA A 264 11.11 20.92 -9.36
CA ALA A 264 11.81 20.83 -10.63
C ALA A 264 11.77 19.39 -11.21
N GLY A 265 10.66 18.69 -10.99
CA GLY A 265 10.50 17.27 -11.33
C GLY A 265 9.99 17.00 -12.75
N PHE A 266 10.05 17.98 -13.66
CA PHE A 266 9.57 17.83 -15.04
C PHE A 266 10.72 17.91 -16.02
N ASN A 267 10.80 16.96 -16.94
CA ASN A 267 11.62 17.05 -18.13
C ASN A 267 10.74 17.53 -19.28
N TRP A 268 11.29 18.34 -20.17
CA TRP A 268 10.62 18.68 -21.42
C TRP A 268 11.53 18.48 -22.60
N HIS A 269 10.93 18.07 -23.70
CA HIS A 269 11.59 17.73 -24.95
C HIS A 269 10.85 18.45 -26.08
N PHE A 270 11.57 19.26 -26.84
CA PHE A 270 11.10 19.88 -28.07
C PHE A 270 11.73 19.17 -29.26
N THR A 271 10.95 18.83 -30.28
CA THR A 271 11.44 18.27 -31.53
C THR A 271 10.82 18.99 -32.72
N SER A 272 11.66 19.31 -33.71
CA SER A 272 11.23 20.00 -34.93
C SER A 272 11.70 19.27 -36.18
N GLY A 273 10.75 19.00 -37.08
CA GLY A 273 11.04 18.57 -38.45
C GLY A 273 11.43 19.73 -39.38
N ASN A 274 11.42 20.97 -38.89
CA ASN A 274 11.59 22.20 -39.66
C ASN A 274 13.02 22.79 -39.58
N GLY A 275 13.99 22.00 -39.12
CA GLY A 275 15.41 22.37 -39.10
C GLY A 275 15.95 22.86 -37.75
N GLU A 276 15.10 23.04 -36.72
CA GLU A 276 15.53 23.48 -35.37
C GLU A 276 16.14 22.33 -34.54
N GLY A 277 15.92 21.07 -34.93
CA GLY A 277 16.46 19.90 -34.25
C GLY A 277 15.73 19.56 -32.95
N ILE A 278 16.48 19.40 -31.86
CA ILE A 278 15.96 18.94 -30.56
C ILE A 278 16.39 19.91 -29.45
N GLY A 279 15.43 20.33 -28.63
CA GLY A 279 15.65 21.04 -27.37
C GLY A 279 15.30 20.16 -26.18
N ILE A 280 16.07 20.21 -25.09
CA ILE A 280 15.79 19.46 -23.86
C ILE A 280 16.01 20.39 -22.66
N GLY A 281 15.19 20.21 -21.63
CA GLY A 281 15.42 20.89 -20.36
C GLY A 281 14.48 20.48 -19.25
N THR A 282 14.36 21.35 -18.25
CA THR A 282 13.58 21.09 -17.03
C THR A 282 12.44 22.09 -16.88
N GLY A 283 11.25 21.59 -16.56
CA GLY A 283 10.10 22.38 -16.16
C GLY A 283 10.09 22.59 -14.65
N VAL A 284 9.78 23.81 -14.21
CA VAL A 284 9.82 24.17 -12.78
C VAL A 284 8.50 24.83 -12.37
N ILE A 285 7.94 24.35 -11.27
CA ILE A 285 6.85 25.01 -10.55
C ILE A 285 7.46 26.00 -9.57
N TYR A 286 7.03 27.26 -9.67
CA TYR A 286 7.36 28.33 -8.74
C TYR A 286 6.08 28.72 -7.98
N PRO A 287 5.88 28.24 -6.74
CA PRO A 287 4.64 28.53 -6.00
C PRO A 287 4.38 30.02 -5.75
N SER A 288 5.45 30.84 -5.70
CA SER A 288 5.37 32.30 -5.64
C SER A 288 4.78 32.95 -6.89
N THR A 289 4.73 32.23 -8.01
CA THR A 289 4.18 32.68 -9.30
C THR A 289 2.86 31.97 -9.59
N SER A 290 2.81 30.65 -9.42
CA SER A 290 1.60 29.86 -9.56
C SER A 290 1.78 28.49 -8.90
N THR A 291 0.75 28.02 -8.21
CA THR A 291 0.62 26.62 -7.77
C THR A 291 -0.14 25.76 -8.77
N ALA A 292 -0.73 26.36 -9.80
CA ALA A 292 -1.57 25.67 -10.80
C ALA A 292 -0.87 25.50 -12.15
N LYS A 293 0.40 25.90 -12.28
CA LYS A 293 1.14 25.87 -13.54
C LYS A 293 2.58 25.40 -13.33
N ILE A 294 3.12 24.69 -14.33
CA ILE A 294 4.56 24.67 -14.57
C ILE A 294 4.91 26.08 -15.02
N ALA A 295 5.54 26.84 -14.13
CA ALA A 295 5.65 28.29 -14.23
C ALA A 295 6.82 28.72 -15.12
N ARG A 296 7.81 27.85 -15.37
CA ARG A 296 8.90 28.09 -16.31
C ARG A 296 9.39 26.79 -16.94
N LEU A 297 9.79 26.87 -18.21
CA LEU A 297 10.62 25.86 -18.86
C LEU A 297 12.05 26.40 -18.96
N LEU A 298 13.03 25.65 -18.48
CA LEU A 298 14.46 26.01 -18.44
C LEU A 298 15.24 25.09 -19.39
N TYR A 299 16.25 25.60 -20.11
CA TYR A 299 17.19 24.81 -20.92
C TYR A 299 18.64 25.17 -20.57
N SER A 300 19.59 24.32 -20.97
CA SER A 300 21.02 24.62 -20.84
C SER A 300 21.49 25.50 -22.00
N MET A 301 22.18 26.62 -21.72
CA MET A 301 22.83 27.46 -22.74
C MET A 301 24.28 27.02 -22.94
N THR A 302 24.73 26.86 -24.19
CA THR A 302 26.13 26.55 -24.52
C THR A 302 26.91 27.85 -24.71
N GLY A 303 27.39 28.46 -23.62
CA GLY A 303 28.26 29.64 -23.66
C GLY A 303 28.78 30.03 -22.28
N SER A 304 30.10 30.24 -22.14
CA SER A 304 30.75 30.53 -20.84
C SER A 304 30.65 31.98 -20.39
N THR A 305 29.78 32.79 -21.00
CA THR A 305 29.54 34.17 -20.56
C THR A 305 28.38 34.17 -19.58
N SER A 306 28.65 34.66 -18.37
CA SER A 306 27.67 34.91 -17.31
C SER A 306 26.56 35.83 -17.83
N ASN A 307 25.50 35.25 -18.39
CA ASN A 307 24.30 35.99 -18.72
C ASN A 307 23.54 36.24 -17.41
N SER A 308 23.23 37.49 -17.10
CA SER A 308 22.47 37.87 -15.90
C SER A 308 20.99 37.49 -15.98
N LEU A 309 20.56 36.95 -17.12
CA LEU A 309 19.19 36.52 -17.40
C LEU A 309 19.07 34.99 -17.20
N PRO A 310 18.07 34.52 -16.45
CA PRO A 310 17.87 33.10 -16.20
C PRO A 310 17.60 32.35 -17.53
N PRO A 311 18.20 31.17 -17.75
CA PRO A 311 18.04 30.41 -18.99
C PRO A 311 16.66 29.74 -19.05
N THR A 312 15.66 30.55 -19.32
CA THR A 312 14.26 30.17 -19.49
C THR A 312 13.89 30.21 -20.96
N VAL A 313 12.88 29.45 -21.39
CA VAL A 313 12.13 29.71 -22.63
C VAL A 313 11.41 31.04 -22.44
N TYR A 314 12.17 32.13 -22.59
CA TYR A 314 11.81 33.49 -22.18
C TYR A 314 10.97 34.18 -23.22
N ALA A 315 11.18 33.85 -24.49
CA ALA A 315 10.36 34.33 -25.58
C ALA A 315 10.12 33.16 -26.54
N ILE A 316 8.87 32.96 -26.95
CA ILE A 316 8.54 32.09 -28.08
C ILE A 316 8.51 33.04 -29.27
N ARG A 317 9.64 33.17 -29.99
CA ARG A 317 9.75 34.04 -31.15
C ARG A 317 10.27 33.24 -32.33
N THR A 318 10.26 33.88 -33.50
CA THR A 318 11.22 33.56 -34.55
C THR A 318 12.64 33.74 -33.98
N ASN A 319 13.41 32.65 -33.94
CA ASN A 319 14.87 32.54 -33.69
C ASN A 319 15.39 32.35 -32.25
N GLU A 320 14.60 32.43 -31.18
CA GLU A 320 15.09 32.10 -29.83
C GLU A 320 13.98 31.55 -28.91
N PRO A 321 14.25 30.52 -28.07
CA PRO A 321 15.41 29.61 -28.16
C PRO A 321 15.34 28.66 -29.37
N TRP A 322 14.18 28.53 -30.01
CA TRP A 322 13.95 27.85 -31.28
C TRP A 322 12.66 28.39 -31.91
N ASN A 323 12.59 28.40 -33.24
CA ASN A 323 11.42 28.90 -33.96
C ASN A 323 10.32 27.83 -34.05
N ILE A 324 9.27 27.94 -33.22
CA ILE A 324 8.16 26.97 -33.21
C ILE A 324 7.26 27.14 -34.44
N ARG A 325 7.00 26.06 -35.16
CA ARG A 325 6.24 26.02 -36.41
C ARG A 325 5.23 24.87 -36.39
N THR A 326 4.35 24.86 -37.39
CA THR A 326 3.41 23.75 -37.60
C THR A 326 4.16 22.42 -37.72
N GLY A 327 3.71 21.41 -36.99
CA GLY A 327 4.30 20.08 -36.97
C GLY A 327 5.39 19.88 -35.91
N ASP A 328 5.80 20.92 -35.19
CA ASP A 328 6.74 20.79 -34.08
C ASP A 328 6.04 20.22 -32.84
N ILE A 329 6.79 19.45 -32.05
CA ILE A 329 6.28 18.73 -30.89
C ILE A 329 6.98 19.22 -29.63
N LEU A 330 6.20 19.49 -28.58
CA LEU A 330 6.69 19.74 -27.22
C LEU A 330 6.03 18.74 -26.27
N THR A 331 6.85 17.90 -25.64
CA THR A 331 6.42 17.00 -24.58
C THR A 331 7.00 17.41 -23.24
N ILE A 332 6.21 17.26 -22.18
CA ILE A 332 6.64 17.45 -20.80
C ILE A 332 6.21 16.23 -20.00
N ASP A 333 7.12 15.63 -19.25
CA ASP A 333 6.86 14.49 -18.38
C ASP A 333 7.46 14.75 -17.00
N GLY A 334 6.76 14.35 -15.95
CA GLY A 334 7.27 14.56 -14.60
C GLY A 334 6.27 14.35 -13.50
N SER A 335 6.62 14.82 -12.31
CA SER A 335 5.76 14.68 -11.13
C SER A 335 5.89 15.85 -10.16
N TYR A 336 4.85 16.07 -9.36
CA TYR A 336 4.82 17.07 -8.31
C TYR A 336 4.01 16.62 -7.10
N TRP A 337 4.17 17.33 -5.99
CA TRP A 337 3.42 17.09 -4.76
C TRP A 337 2.29 18.09 -4.60
N LEU A 338 1.13 17.62 -4.14
CA LEU A 338 -0.03 18.44 -3.76
C LEU A 338 0.23 19.20 -2.46
N ALA A 339 -0.44 20.35 -2.32
CA ALA A 339 -0.48 21.14 -1.08
C ALA A 339 -1.04 20.35 0.13
#